data_AF-A0A4Z2BSK6-F1
#
_entry.id   AF-A0A4Z2BSK6-F1
#
_cell.length_a   1.000
_cell.length_b   1.000
_cell.length_c   1.000
_cell.angle_alpha   90.00
_cell.angle_beta   90.00
_cell.angle_gamma   90.00
#
_symmetry.space_group_name_H-M   'P 1'
#
loop_
_entity.id
_entity.type
_entity.pdbx_description
1 polymer ?
#
loop_
_entity_poly.entity_id
_entity_poly.type
_entity_poly.pdbx_seq_one_letter_code
_entity_poly.pdbx_strand_id
1 'polypeptide(L)'
;MMLINGKNEVFMIDRDNSVFHIANLEFPFRKDPSTHLANTLLDGEMIIDKVNGQPVPRYLIYDIIKFNGQPVGQCNFNIRLLCIEKEIITPRMEKMKSGQIDKTKEPFSIRHKSFFDIHASRKLLEGSFTSQVSHEVDGLIFQPCGPYKPGKCDDILKWKPPNLNSVDFRLKITKVTGEGLLPKTYGLLYVGSYNQPFAEIKVTKELTQYDNKIIECTFANNSWVFMRQRVDKSFPNSYDTAMAVCKSIKHPVTKEYLLQYVDHCIQAQNRKRPPDPDSELMPPPPPKRATRPIP
;
A
#
# COMPACT_ATOMS: atom_id res chain seq x y z
N MET A 1 -3.84 -10.85 3.25
CA MET A 1 -3.98 -11.84 2.17
C MET A 1 -5.41 -12.38 2.13
N MET A 2 -5.85 -12.89 0.99
CA MET A 2 -7.14 -13.56 0.80
C MET A 2 -6.92 -14.94 0.16
N LEU A 3 -7.39 -15.99 0.83
CA LEU A 3 -7.47 -17.35 0.31
C LEU A 3 -8.88 -17.61 -0.22
N ILE A 4 -8.98 -17.99 -1.49
CA ILE A 4 -10.23 -18.41 -2.13
C ILE A 4 -10.09 -19.91 -2.40
N ASN A 5 -10.82 -20.73 -1.65
CA ASN A 5 -10.71 -22.18 -1.70
C ASN A 5 -11.93 -22.91 -2.27
N GLY A 6 -13.00 -22.18 -2.57
CA GLY A 6 -14.25 -22.75 -3.06
C GLY A 6 -15.43 -21.83 -2.79
N LYS A 7 -16.63 -22.29 -3.14
CA LYS A 7 -17.87 -21.55 -2.87
C LYS A 7 -18.08 -21.45 -1.36
N ASN A 8 -18.29 -20.24 -0.84
CA ASN A 8 -18.37 -19.94 0.59
C ASN A 8 -17.10 -20.28 1.39
N GLU A 9 -15.96 -20.52 0.73
CA GLU A 9 -14.67 -20.81 1.36
C GLU A 9 -13.67 -19.70 1.02
N VAL A 10 -14.02 -18.47 1.44
CA VAL A 10 -13.17 -17.29 1.29
C VAL A 10 -12.67 -16.88 2.67
N PHE A 11 -11.36 -16.75 2.82
CA PHE A 11 -10.71 -16.43 4.08
C PHE A 11 -9.76 -15.25 3.91
N MET A 12 -9.76 -14.34 4.89
CA MET A 12 -8.78 -13.27 5.01
C MET A 12 -7.78 -13.64 6.08
N ILE A 13 -6.50 -13.38 5.81
CA ILE A 13 -5.39 -13.67 6.70
C ILE A 13 -4.64 -12.35 6.93
N ASP A 14 -4.53 -11.94 8.19
CA ASP A 14 -3.83 -10.73 8.59
C ASP A 14 -2.34 -10.99 8.93
N ARG A 15 -1.67 -9.96 9.46
CA ARG A 15 -0.23 -10.05 9.82
C ARG A 15 0.04 -10.86 11.08
N ASP A 16 -0.96 -11.00 11.95
CA ASP A 16 -0.88 -11.81 13.18
C ASP A 16 -1.28 -13.26 12.89
N ASN A 17 -1.48 -13.61 11.61
CA ASN A 17 -1.94 -14.91 11.13
C ASN A 17 -3.34 -15.28 11.65
N SER A 18 -4.14 -14.28 12.02
CA SER A 18 -5.56 -14.46 12.34
C SER A 18 -6.34 -14.72 11.06
N VAL A 19 -7.26 -15.68 11.11
CA VAL A 19 -8.05 -16.12 9.95
C VAL A 19 -9.49 -15.68 10.13
N PHE A 20 -10.02 -14.97 9.14
CA PHE A 20 -11.40 -14.48 9.11
C PHE A 20 -12.13 -15.12 7.94
N HIS A 21 -13.23 -15.82 8.21
CA HIS A 21 -14.12 -16.31 7.17
C HIS A 21 -14.98 -15.16 6.61
N ILE A 22 -15.06 -15.06 5.29
CA ILE A 22 -15.84 -14.02 4.61
C ILE A 22 -17.00 -14.69 3.86
N ALA A 23 -18.21 -14.49 4.38
CA ALA A 23 -19.43 -14.94 3.73
C ALA A 23 -19.81 -14.05 2.53
N ASN A 24 -20.59 -14.59 1.60
CA ASN A 24 -21.23 -13.86 0.51
C ASN A 24 -20.27 -13.11 -0.43
N LEU A 25 -19.03 -13.58 -0.58
CA LEU A 25 -18.14 -13.17 -1.67
C LEU A 25 -18.07 -14.27 -2.72
N GLU A 26 -18.30 -13.89 -3.98
CA GLU A 26 -18.23 -14.80 -5.11
C GLU A 26 -17.08 -14.45 -6.05
N PHE A 27 -16.33 -15.46 -6.46
CA PHE A 27 -15.24 -15.40 -7.42
C PHE A 27 -15.50 -16.41 -8.55
N PRO A 28 -16.17 -16.00 -9.64
CA PRO A 28 -16.47 -16.88 -10.76
C PRO A 28 -15.22 -17.17 -11.60
N PHE A 29 -15.12 -18.40 -12.11
CA PHE A 29 -14.06 -18.76 -13.04
C PHE A 29 -14.35 -18.21 -14.43
N ARG A 30 -13.38 -17.53 -15.05
CA ARG A 30 -13.59 -16.85 -16.34
C ARG A 30 -14.10 -17.75 -17.46
N LYS A 31 -13.60 -18.98 -17.55
CA LYS A 31 -13.98 -19.91 -18.64
C LYS A 31 -15.31 -20.61 -18.40
N ASP A 32 -15.72 -20.73 -17.13
CA ASP A 32 -17.00 -21.29 -16.73
C ASP A 32 -17.51 -20.48 -15.53
N PRO A 33 -18.32 -19.43 -15.77
CA PRO A 33 -18.81 -18.57 -14.70
C PRO A 33 -19.66 -19.31 -13.66
N SER A 34 -20.21 -20.49 -13.95
CA SER A 34 -20.97 -21.27 -12.97
C SER A 34 -20.07 -21.85 -11.86
N THR A 35 -18.78 -22.02 -12.16
CA THR A 35 -17.77 -22.54 -11.24
C THR A 35 -17.14 -21.42 -10.41
N HIS A 36 -16.97 -21.66 -9.12
CA HIS A 36 -16.23 -20.77 -8.22
C HIS A 36 -14.73 -21.10 -8.24
N LEU A 37 -13.87 -20.09 -8.15
CA LEU A 37 -12.43 -20.29 -8.00
C LEU A 37 -12.11 -21.08 -6.73
N ALA A 38 -11.00 -21.82 -6.77
CA ALA A 38 -10.44 -22.56 -5.64
C ALA A 38 -8.91 -22.41 -5.64
N ASN A 39 -8.23 -22.86 -4.58
CA ASN A 39 -6.76 -22.89 -4.50
C ASN A 39 -6.07 -21.59 -4.98
N THR A 40 -6.68 -20.43 -4.69
CA THR A 40 -6.24 -19.12 -5.17
C THR A 40 -5.85 -18.25 -3.99
N LEU A 41 -4.66 -17.65 -4.03
CA LEU A 41 -4.13 -16.82 -2.95
C LEU A 41 -3.77 -15.44 -3.49
N LEU A 42 -4.46 -14.43 -2.98
CA LEU A 42 -4.31 -13.02 -3.35
C LEU A 42 -3.64 -12.24 -2.22
N ASP A 43 -2.83 -11.25 -2.59
CA ASP A 43 -2.30 -10.27 -1.65
C ASP A 43 -2.92 -8.90 -1.89
N GLY A 44 -3.17 -8.18 -0.80
CA GLY A 44 -4.01 -7.00 -0.83
C GLY A 44 -4.15 -6.31 0.51
N GLU A 45 -4.78 -5.15 0.46
CA GLU A 45 -5.04 -4.29 1.62
C GLU A 45 -6.54 -4.01 1.76
N MET A 46 -7.02 -4.01 3.01
CA MET A 46 -8.35 -3.52 3.33
C MET A 46 -8.28 -2.03 3.60
N ILE A 47 -9.12 -1.25 2.92
CA ILE A 47 -9.24 0.19 3.12
C ILE A 47 -10.70 0.56 3.41
N ILE A 48 -10.89 1.69 4.07
CA ILE A 48 -12.21 2.32 4.23
C ILE A 48 -12.19 3.60 3.40
N ASP A 49 -12.92 3.56 2.30
CA ASP A 49 -13.03 4.68 1.36
C ASP A 49 -14.22 5.56 1.75
N LYS A 50 -14.15 6.88 1.59
CA LYS A 50 -15.30 7.77 1.86
C LYS A 50 -16.03 8.10 0.55
N VAL A 51 -17.22 7.55 0.37
CA VAL A 51 -18.07 7.84 -0.80
C VAL A 51 -19.30 8.60 -0.34
N ASN A 52 -19.48 9.84 -0.81
CA ASN A 52 -20.57 10.73 -0.38
C ASN A 52 -20.64 10.88 1.16
N GLY A 53 -19.47 10.93 1.82
CA GLY A 53 -19.34 11.03 3.28
C GLY A 53 -19.52 9.71 4.04
N GLN A 54 -19.96 8.63 3.37
CA GLN A 54 -20.17 7.33 4.00
C GLN A 54 -18.93 6.43 3.90
N PRO A 55 -18.54 5.71 4.98
CA PRO A 55 -17.44 4.77 4.95
C PRO A 55 -17.84 3.51 4.16
N VAL A 56 -17.06 3.16 3.14
CA VAL A 56 -17.27 1.98 2.29
C VAL A 56 -16.01 1.10 2.34
N PRO A 57 -16.09 -0.10 2.92
CA PRO A 57 -14.94 -1.01 2.96
C PRO A 57 -14.62 -1.55 1.56
N ARG A 58 -13.31 -1.61 1.25
CA ARG A 58 -12.81 -2.17 0.00
C ARG A 58 -11.57 -3.01 0.25
N TYR A 59 -11.48 -4.14 -0.44
CA TYR A 59 -10.24 -4.90 -0.54
C TYR A 59 -9.56 -4.59 -1.87
N LEU A 60 -8.39 -3.98 -1.81
CA LEU A 60 -7.55 -3.67 -2.97
C LEU A 60 -6.52 -4.80 -3.15
N ILE A 61 -6.68 -5.57 -4.22
CA ILE A 61 -5.74 -6.62 -4.61
C ILE A 61 -4.56 -5.96 -5.33
N TYR A 62 -3.35 -6.16 -4.82
CA TYR A 62 -2.13 -5.63 -5.43
C TYR A 62 -1.18 -6.73 -5.94
N ASP A 63 -1.36 -7.99 -5.54
CA ASP A 63 -0.58 -9.12 -6.06
C ASP A 63 -1.36 -10.46 -6.00
N ILE A 64 -0.88 -11.49 -6.70
CA ILE A 64 -1.43 -12.85 -6.73
C ILE A 64 -0.31 -13.89 -6.64
N ILE A 65 -0.40 -14.81 -5.69
CA ILE A 65 0.62 -15.83 -5.44
C ILE A 65 0.26 -17.16 -6.10
N LYS A 66 -1.02 -17.55 -6.03
CA LYS A 66 -1.55 -18.76 -6.66
C LYS A 66 -2.89 -18.49 -7.32
N PHE A 67 -3.15 -19.16 -8.43
CA PHE A 67 -4.42 -19.12 -9.16
C PHE A 67 -4.83 -20.54 -9.53
N ASN A 68 -5.94 -21.06 -8.98
CA ASN A 68 -6.41 -22.44 -9.20
C ASN A 68 -5.28 -23.48 -9.05
N GLY A 69 -4.46 -23.33 -8.00
CA GLY A 69 -3.31 -24.20 -7.72
C GLY A 69 -2.04 -23.88 -8.54
N GLN A 70 -2.14 -23.10 -9.62
CA GLN A 70 -0.99 -22.72 -10.45
C GLN A 70 -0.10 -21.70 -9.74
N PRO A 71 1.25 -21.85 -9.80
CA PRO A 71 2.20 -21.02 -9.07
C PRO A 71 2.48 -19.68 -9.76
N VAL A 72 1.43 -18.87 -9.98
CA VAL A 72 1.52 -17.57 -10.70
C VAL A 72 2.49 -16.59 -10.04
N GLY A 73 2.76 -16.73 -8.74
CA GLY A 73 3.80 -15.98 -8.02
C GLY A 73 5.20 -16.09 -8.63
N GLN A 74 5.50 -17.16 -9.37
CA GLN A 74 6.79 -17.35 -10.05
C GLN A 74 6.90 -16.53 -11.35
N CYS A 75 5.78 -16.03 -11.88
CA CYS A 75 5.77 -15.17 -13.05
C CYS A 75 6.24 -13.75 -12.70
N ASN A 76 6.65 -13.00 -13.73
CA ASN A 76 6.93 -11.57 -13.58
C ASN A 76 5.67 -10.80 -13.11
N PHE A 77 5.88 -9.68 -12.43
CA PHE A 77 4.79 -8.91 -11.81
C PHE A 77 3.71 -8.46 -12.81
N ASN A 78 4.07 -8.10 -14.04
CA ASN A 78 3.11 -7.68 -15.07
C ASN A 78 2.12 -8.80 -15.45
N ILE A 79 2.60 -10.06 -15.54
CA ILE A 79 1.75 -11.22 -15.77
C ILE A 79 0.82 -11.44 -14.57
N ARG A 80 1.32 -11.24 -13.34
CA ARG A 80 0.51 -11.36 -12.12
C ARG A 80 -0.61 -10.31 -12.07
N LEU A 81 -0.31 -9.05 -12.41
CA LEU A 81 -1.31 -7.99 -12.53
C LEU A 81 -2.36 -8.30 -13.61
N LEU A 82 -1.92 -8.76 -14.77
CA LEU A 82 -2.83 -9.18 -15.84
C LEU A 82 -3.73 -10.34 -15.40
N CYS A 83 -3.20 -11.28 -14.61
CA CYS A 83 -3.97 -12.38 -14.03
C CYS A 83 -5.04 -11.86 -13.06
N ILE A 84 -4.73 -10.90 -12.19
CA ILE A 84 -5.72 -10.28 -11.29
C ILE A 84 -6.85 -9.65 -12.11
N GLU A 85 -6.50 -8.81 -13.09
CA GLU A 85 -7.49 -8.09 -13.89
C GLU A 85 -8.39 -9.04 -14.68
N LYS A 86 -7.80 -10.00 -15.41
CA LYS A 86 -8.53 -10.90 -16.30
C LYS A 86 -9.25 -12.04 -15.59
N GLU A 87 -8.63 -12.63 -14.56
CA GLU A 87 -9.14 -13.87 -13.96
C GLU A 87 -9.88 -13.63 -12.64
N ILE A 88 -9.72 -12.46 -11.99
CA ILE A 88 -10.40 -12.14 -10.73
C ILE A 88 -11.41 -11.00 -10.91
N ILE A 89 -10.99 -9.85 -11.45
CA ILE A 89 -11.83 -8.65 -11.52
C ILE A 89 -12.87 -8.76 -12.64
N THR A 90 -12.43 -9.03 -13.87
CA THR A 90 -13.30 -9.06 -15.05
C THR A 90 -14.48 -10.04 -14.88
N PRO A 91 -14.29 -11.30 -14.45
CA PRO A 91 -15.38 -12.26 -14.32
C PRO A 91 -16.43 -11.82 -13.29
N ARG A 92 -16.01 -11.19 -12.20
CA ARG A 92 -16.91 -10.62 -11.19
C ARG A 92 -17.71 -9.46 -11.78
N MET A 93 -17.05 -8.55 -12.51
CA MET A 93 -17.73 -7.41 -13.14
C MET A 93 -18.75 -7.86 -14.20
N GLU A 94 -18.46 -8.89 -14.98
CA GLU A 94 -19.39 -9.47 -15.96
C GLU A 94 -20.63 -10.05 -15.28
N LYS A 95 -20.43 -10.85 -14.22
CA LYS A 95 -21.56 -11.36 -13.43
C LYS A 95 -22.38 -10.26 -12.75
N MET A 96 -21.74 -9.22 -12.23
CA MET A 96 -22.44 -8.05 -11.67
C MET A 96 -23.28 -7.34 -12.74
N LYS A 97 -22.75 -7.15 -13.96
CA LYS A 97 -23.50 -6.54 -15.07
C LYS A 97 -24.70 -7.37 -15.49
N SER A 98 -24.60 -8.70 -15.42
CA SER A 98 -25.71 -9.62 -15.70
C SER A 98 -26.71 -9.77 -14.55
N GLY A 99 -26.50 -9.09 -13.41
CA GLY A 99 -27.36 -9.18 -12.23
C GLY A 99 -27.22 -10.47 -11.42
N GLN A 100 -26.25 -11.33 -11.75
CA GLN A 100 -26.00 -12.59 -11.04
C GLN A 100 -25.25 -12.40 -9.72
N ILE A 101 -24.44 -11.33 -9.62
CA ILE A 101 -23.84 -10.89 -8.36
C ILE A 101 -24.49 -9.58 -7.94
N ASP A 102 -25.13 -9.59 -6.77
CA ASP A 102 -25.66 -8.41 -6.12
C ASP A 102 -24.60 -7.79 -5.20
N LYS A 103 -24.00 -6.70 -5.66
CA LYS A 103 -22.95 -5.96 -4.94
C LYS A 103 -23.40 -5.47 -3.56
N THR A 104 -24.70 -5.28 -3.32
CA THR A 104 -25.22 -4.81 -2.04
C THR A 104 -25.22 -5.88 -0.95
N LYS A 105 -25.13 -7.15 -1.36
CA LYS A 105 -25.05 -8.30 -0.45
C LYS A 105 -23.62 -8.71 -0.10
N GLU A 106 -22.63 -8.16 -0.80
CA GLU A 106 -21.22 -8.42 -0.51
C GLU A 106 -20.76 -7.59 0.69
N PRO A 107 -19.93 -8.16 1.59
CA PRO A 107 -19.48 -7.46 2.79
C PRO A 107 -18.58 -6.25 2.49
N PHE A 108 -17.86 -6.29 1.37
CA PHE A 108 -17.01 -5.19 0.90
C PHE A 108 -16.72 -5.35 -0.59
N SER A 109 -16.33 -4.24 -1.24
CA SER A 109 -16.00 -4.29 -2.67
C SER A 109 -14.58 -4.79 -2.91
N ILE A 110 -14.39 -5.69 -3.87
CA ILE A 110 -13.07 -6.07 -4.38
C ILE A 110 -12.67 -5.15 -5.53
N ARG A 111 -11.43 -4.67 -5.53
CA ARG A 111 -10.84 -3.89 -6.63
C ARG A 111 -9.40 -4.32 -6.86
N HIS A 112 -8.92 -4.11 -8.08
CA HIS A 112 -7.50 -4.18 -8.39
C HIS A 112 -6.84 -2.83 -8.08
N LYS A 113 -5.67 -2.86 -7.45
CA LYS A 113 -4.83 -1.67 -7.21
C LYS A 113 -3.97 -1.42 -8.44
N SER A 114 -4.29 -0.36 -9.18
CA SER A 114 -3.54 0.00 -10.39
C SER A 114 -2.08 0.34 -10.08
N PHE A 115 -1.17 -0.27 -10.82
CA PHE A 115 0.24 0.13 -10.88
C PHE A 115 0.50 0.91 -12.16
N PHE A 116 1.41 1.86 -12.06
CA PHE A 116 1.83 2.70 -13.18
C PHE A 116 3.34 2.60 -13.34
N ASP A 117 3.81 2.89 -14.54
CA ASP A 117 5.25 3.00 -14.81
C ASP A 117 5.88 4.11 -13.94
N ILE A 118 7.18 4.01 -13.68
CA ILE A 118 7.94 4.98 -12.87
C ILE A 118 7.78 6.42 -13.39
N HIS A 119 7.56 6.61 -14.70
CA HIS A 119 7.26 7.92 -15.30
C HIS A 119 6.04 8.62 -14.69
N ALA A 120 5.08 7.86 -14.17
CA ALA A 120 3.87 8.39 -13.57
C ALA A 120 4.10 8.93 -12.15
N SER A 121 5.25 8.69 -11.51
CA SER A 121 5.54 9.09 -10.12
C SER A 121 5.25 10.57 -9.87
N ARG A 122 5.65 11.44 -10.81
CA ARG A 122 5.35 12.88 -10.77
C ARG A 122 3.85 13.16 -10.75
N LYS A 123 3.12 12.56 -11.69
CA LYS A 123 1.66 12.71 -11.78
C LYS A 123 0.93 12.16 -10.54
N LEU A 124 1.45 11.10 -9.91
CA LEU A 124 0.89 10.54 -8.69
C LEU A 124 1.10 11.45 -7.47
N LEU A 125 2.21 12.19 -7.41
CA LEU A 125 2.56 13.08 -6.28
C LEU A 125 2.16 14.55 -6.46
N GLU A 126 1.94 15.00 -7.70
CA GLU A 126 1.64 16.41 -8.04
C GLU A 126 0.31 16.56 -8.77
N GLY A 127 -0.19 15.50 -9.41
CA GLY A 127 -1.34 15.59 -10.30
C GLY A 127 -2.68 15.30 -9.63
N SER A 128 -3.74 15.34 -10.43
CA SER A 128 -5.13 15.09 -10.04
C SER A 128 -5.41 13.68 -9.52
N PHE A 129 -4.43 12.76 -9.54
CA PHE A 129 -4.62 11.42 -9.01
C PHE A 129 -4.97 11.45 -7.51
N THR A 130 -4.30 12.29 -6.72
CA THR A 130 -4.63 12.46 -5.29
C THR A 130 -6.06 12.96 -5.07
N SER A 131 -6.61 13.75 -6.00
CA SER A 131 -8.01 14.20 -5.95
C SER A 131 -9.03 13.12 -6.38
N GLN A 132 -8.58 12.07 -7.08
CA GLN A 132 -9.42 10.94 -7.51
C GLN A 132 -9.44 9.79 -6.49
N VAL A 133 -8.53 9.81 -5.52
CA VAL A 133 -8.42 8.81 -4.47
C VAL A 133 -9.17 9.32 -3.24
N SER A 134 -10.23 8.63 -2.82
CA SER A 134 -11.06 9.06 -1.67
C SER A 134 -10.49 8.64 -0.30
N HIS A 135 -9.23 8.19 -0.29
CA HIS A 135 -8.45 7.85 0.90
C HIS A 135 -7.09 8.59 0.88
N GLU A 136 -6.46 8.70 2.04
CA GLU A 136 -5.20 9.44 2.20
C GLU A 136 -4.05 8.77 1.45
N VAL A 137 -3.28 9.57 0.69
CA VAL A 137 -2.07 9.10 0.01
C VAL A 137 -0.87 9.38 0.91
N ASP A 138 -0.31 8.33 1.51
CA ASP A 138 0.77 8.43 2.50
C ASP A 138 2.17 8.16 1.93
N GLY A 139 2.29 8.00 0.61
CA GLY A 139 3.55 7.74 -0.07
C GLY A 139 3.41 7.00 -1.41
N LEU A 140 4.51 6.38 -1.84
CA LEU A 140 4.60 5.53 -3.02
C LEU A 140 5.20 4.16 -2.65
N ILE A 141 4.75 3.13 -3.37
CA ILE A 141 5.35 1.80 -3.34
C ILE A 141 5.96 1.53 -4.71
N PHE A 142 7.26 1.24 -4.75
CA PHE A 142 7.95 0.81 -5.96
C PHE A 142 8.09 -0.70 -5.93
N GLN A 143 7.33 -1.36 -6.81
CA GLN A 143 7.28 -2.80 -6.93
C GLN A 143 8.21 -3.27 -8.06
N PRO A 144 9.18 -4.16 -7.78
CA PRO A 144 10.03 -4.73 -8.82
C PRO A 144 9.23 -5.66 -9.74
N CYS A 145 9.65 -5.78 -10.99
CA CYS A 145 8.97 -6.63 -11.99
C CYS A 145 9.20 -8.14 -11.80
N GLY A 146 10.05 -8.55 -10.86
CA GLY A 146 10.45 -9.95 -10.64
C GLY A 146 9.35 -10.86 -10.03
N PRO A 147 9.70 -12.13 -9.76
CA PRO A 147 8.81 -13.06 -9.08
C PRO A 147 8.48 -12.61 -7.65
N TYR A 148 7.37 -13.13 -7.11
CA TYR A 148 6.94 -12.88 -5.75
C TYR A 148 7.94 -13.51 -4.78
N LYS A 149 8.37 -12.74 -3.78
CA LYS A 149 9.27 -13.20 -2.72
C LYS A 149 8.52 -13.12 -1.39
N PRO A 150 8.29 -14.25 -0.69
CA PRO A 150 7.73 -14.22 0.66
C PRO A 150 8.66 -13.50 1.65
N GLY A 151 8.08 -12.89 2.68
CA GLY A 151 8.82 -12.24 3.76
C GLY A 151 9.38 -10.86 3.39
N LYS A 152 10.50 -10.47 4.02
CA LYS A 152 11.14 -9.19 3.77
C LYS A 152 11.77 -9.19 2.38
N CYS A 153 11.41 -8.21 1.56
CA CYS A 153 11.99 -8.01 0.23
C CYS A 153 12.63 -6.62 0.17
N ASP A 154 13.96 -6.57 0.16
CA ASP A 154 14.71 -5.31 0.10
C ASP A 154 14.56 -4.59 -1.26
N ASP A 155 14.09 -5.31 -2.29
CA ASP A 155 13.80 -4.75 -3.62
C ASP A 155 12.45 -4.00 -3.69
N ILE A 156 11.54 -4.21 -2.72
CA ILE A 156 10.27 -3.48 -2.65
C ILE A 156 10.49 -2.22 -1.83
N LEU A 157 10.46 -1.07 -2.49
CA LEU A 157 10.76 0.21 -1.85
C LEU A 157 9.48 0.93 -1.46
N LYS A 158 9.44 1.43 -0.23
CA LYS A 158 8.35 2.27 0.27
C LYS A 158 8.90 3.66 0.49
N TRP A 159 8.44 4.62 -0.29
CA TRP A 159 8.76 6.03 -0.08
C TRP A 159 7.60 6.71 0.63
N LYS A 160 7.90 7.42 1.72
CA LYS A 160 6.96 8.30 2.41
C LYS A 160 7.54 9.70 2.47
N PRO A 161 6.71 10.75 2.35
CA PRO A 161 7.14 12.11 2.65
C PRO A 161 7.80 12.17 4.03
N PRO A 162 8.93 12.87 4.21
CA PRO A 162 9.66 12.91 5.48
C PRO A 162 8.79 13.30 6.69
N ASN A 163 7.82 14.19 6.46
CA ASN A 163 6.86 14.65 7.48
C ASN A 163 5.80 13.59 7.87
N LEU A 164 5.69 12.49 7.12
CA LEU A 164 4.79 11.37 7.40
C LEU A 164 5.54 10.13 7.93
N ASN A 165 6.84 10.25 8.20
CA ASN A 165 7.58 9.17 8.86
C ASN A 165 7.15 9.07 10.32
N SER A 166 6.76 7.87 10.71
CA SER A 166 6.30 7.54 12.05
C SER A 166 6.73 6.14 12.44
N VAL A 167 6.79 5.89 13.75
CA VAL A 167 7.06 4.58 14.35
C VAL A 167 5.98 4.30 15.39
N ASP A 168 5.51 3.06 15.42
CA ASP A 168 4.60 2.61 16.47
C ASP A 168 5.37 2.03 17.64
N PHE A 169 5.25 2.66 18.80
CA PHE A 169 5.91 2.29 20.04
C PHE A 169 4.90 1.78 21.06
N ARG A 170 5.36 0.90 21.96
CA ARG A 170 4.66 0.66 23.22
C ARG A 170 5.10 1.74 24.22
N LEU A 171 4.17 2.56 24.67
CA LEU A 171 4.43 3.56 25.69
C LEU A 171 4.42 2.91 27.07
N LYS A 172 5.40 3.23 27.91
CA LYS A 172 5.38 2.91 29.34
C LYS A 172 5.76 4.15 30.15
N ILE A 173 4.83 4.65 30.94
CA ILE A 173 5.06 5.81 31.81
C ILE A 173 5.61 5.33 33.14
N THR A 174 6.81 5.79 33.50
CA THR A 174 7.47 5.43 34.75
C THR A 174 7.73 6.68 35.58
N LYS A 175 7.32 6.64 36.85
CA LYS A 175 7.66 7.68 37.83
C LYS A 175 8.91 7.24 38.58
N VAL A 176 9.95 8.05 38.52
CA VAL A 176 11.18 7.83 39.29
C VAL A 176 11.16 8.79 40.47
N THR A 177 11.19 8.20 41.66
CA THR A 177 11.31 8.90 42.94
C THR A 177 12.57 8.40 43.63
N GLY A 178 13.34 9.31 44.21
CA GLY A 178 14.53 9.00 44.99
C GLY A 178 14.66 9.97 46.16
N GLU A 179 15.36 9.57 47.21
CA GLU A 179 15.57 10.41 48.39
C GLU A 179 16.35 11.67 47.98
N GLY A 180 15.79 12.85 48.25
CA GLY A 180 16.35 14.15 47.84
C GLY A 180 16.15 14.54 46.36
N LEU A 181 15.48 13.72 45.54
CA LEU A 181 15.17 14.03 44.15
C LEU A 181 13.72 14.47 43.96
N LEU A 182 13.50 15.54 43.18
CA LEU A 182 12.16 15.90 42.72
C LEU A 182 11.59 14.75 41.87
N PRO A 183 10.35 14.29 42.13
CA PRO A 183 9.71 13.23 41.35
C PRO A 183 9.69 13.58 39.86
N LYS A 184 10.29 12.73 39.03
CA LYS A 184 10.28 12.90 37.56
C LYS A 184 9.49 11.77 36.91
N THR A 185 8.66 12.15 35.95
CA THR A 185 7.84 11.20 35.17
C THR A 185 8.43 11.09 33.77
N TYR A 186 8.73 9.87 33.35
CA TYR A 186 9.33 9.55 32.06
C TYR A 186 8.35 8.76 31.19
N GLY A 187 8.19 9.15 29.93
CA GLY A 187 7.47 8.38 28.93
C GLY A 187 8.46 7.56 28.13
N LEU A 188 8.58 6.27 28.43
CA LEU A 188 9.54 5.38 27.78
C LEU A 188 8.89 4.72 26.57
N LEU A 189 9.53 4.84 25.40
CA LEU A 189 9.06 4.24 24.14
C LEU A 189 9.81 2.93 23.90
N TYR A 190 9.07 1.84 23.71
CA TYR A 190 9.62 0.50 23.45
C TYR A 190 9.27 0.02 22.05
N VAL A 191 10.20 -0.73 21.45
CA VAL A 191 10.05 -1.42 20.17
C VAL A 191 10.14 -2.93 20.37
N GLY A 192 9.67 -3.71 19.39
CA GLY A 192 9.76 -5.16 19.41
C GLY A 192 11.20 -5.64 19.24
N SER A 193 11.51 -6.81 19.81
CA SER A 193 12.84 -7.44 19.75
C SER A 193 13.98 -6.60 20.36
N TYR A 194 13.65 -5.64 21.23
CA TYR A 194 14.61 -4.84 21.97
C TYR A 194 14.12 -4.60 23.40
N ASN A 195 14.91 -4.99 24.38
CA ASN A 195 14.46 -5.04 25.78
C ASN A 195 14.59 -3.70 26.53
N GLN A 196 15.32 -2.73 25.97
CA GLN A 196 15.57 -1.43 26.60
C GLN A 196 14.71 -0.31 25.99
N PRO A 197 14.66 0.83 26.71
CA PRO A 197 14.46 2.16 26.18
C PRO A 197 14.77 2.38 24.71
N PHE A 198 13.83 2.44 23.76
CA PHE A 198 14.23 2.90 22.42
C PHE A 198 14.44 4.42 22.41
N ALA A 199 13.49 5.14 23.00
CA ALA A 199 13.55 6.59 23.13
C ALA A 199 12.67 7.07 24.30
N GLU A 200 12.71 8.37 24.57
CA GLU A 200 11.84 9.03 25.53
C GLU A 200 10.90 10.01 24.84
N ILE A 201 9.71 10.19 25.42
CA ILE A 201 8.72 11.19 25.04
C ILE A 201 8.33 12.02 26.27
N LYS A 202 8.16 13.33 26.07
CA LYS A 202 7.66 14.23 27.12
C LYS A 202 6.23 13.86 27.47
N VAL A 203 6.00 13.52 28.73
CA VAL A 203 4.66 13.14 29.22
C VAL A 203 3.79 14.38 29.37
N THR A 204 2.68 14.41 28.63
CA THR A 204 1.59 15.38 28.78
C THR A 204 0.40 14.72 29.48
N LYS A 205 -0.54 15.51 30.01
CA LYS A 205 -1.78 14.97 30.62
C LYS A 205 -2.53 14.07 29.65
N GLU A 206 -2.63 14.47 28.38
CA GLU A 206 -3.26 13.67 27.33
C GLU A 206 -2.54 12.33 27.10
N LEU A 207 -1.21 12.29 27.17
CA LEU A 207 -0.45 11.07 26.93
C LEU A 207 -0.64 10.02 28.05
N THR A 208 -0.99 10.44 29.27
CA THR A 208 -1.12 9.54 30.42
C THR A 208 -2.17 8.44 30.25
N GLN A 209 -3.22 8.68 29.46
CA GLN A 209 -4.28 7.70 29.19
C GLN A 209 -3.84 6.55 28.25
N TYR A 210 -2.66 6.68 27.64
CA TYR A 210 -2.10 5.70 26.70
C TYR A 210 -0.98 4.86 27.32
N ASP A 211 -0.83 4.87 28.64
CA ASP A 211 0.14 4.01 29.32
C ASP A 211 -0.09 2.53 29.01
N ASN A 212 0.99 1.82 28.69
CA ASN A 212 1.04 0.44 28.19
C ASN A 212 0.35 0.18 26.84
N LYS A 213 -0.12 1.21 26.12
CA LYS A 213 -0.74 1.08 24.80
C LYS A 213 0.27 1.28 23.67
N ILE A 214 -0.10 0.81 22.47
CA ILE A 214 0.65 1.09 21.24
C ILE A 214 0.22 2.46 20.70
N ILE A 215 1.21 3.34 20.51
CA ILE A 215 1.02 4.70 20.00
C ILE A 215 1.89 4.91 18.77
N GLU A 216 1.37 5.65 17.80
CA GLU A 216 2.13 6.12 16.64
C GLU A 216 2.75 7.47 16.96
N CYS A 217 4.05 7.60 16.75
CA CYS A 217 4.79 8.82 16.99
C CYS A 217 5.56 9.25 15.73
N THR A 218 5.63 10.55 15.48
CA THR A 218 6.52 11.14 14.47
C THR A 218 7.68 11.85 15.15
N PHE A 219 8.76 12.10 14.42
CA PHE A 219 9.93 12.80 14.95
C PHE A 219 9.95 14.24 14.45
N ALA A 220 9.79 15.19 15.36
CA ALA A 220 9.79 16.62 15.08
C ALA A 220 10.55 17.39 16.16
N ASN A 221 11.29 18.43 15.76
CA ASN A 221 12.06 19.29 16.67
C ASN A 221 12.99 18.49 17.62
N ASN A 222 13.70 17.48 17.08
CA ASN A 222 14.57 16.57 17.84
C ASN A 222 13.87 15.78 18.96
N SER A 223 12.57 15.58 18.86
CA SER A 223 11.79 14.82 19.84
C SER A 223 10.70 13.97 19.20
N TRP A 224 10.32 12.88 19.85
CA TRP A 224 9.15 12.11 19.44
C TRP A 224 7.87 12.80 19.88
N VAL A 225 6.91 12.93 18.96
CA VAL A 225 5.62 13.57 19.17
C VAL A 225 4.52 12.54 18.91
N PHE A 226 3.59 12.42 19.86
CA PHE A 226 2.42 11.55 19.74
C PHE A 226 1.53 12.01 18.58
N MET A 227 1.11 11.06 17.74
CA MET A 227 0.13 11.31 16.67
C MET A 227 -1.23 10.74 17.04
N ARG A 228 -1.28 9.43 17.33
CA ARG A 228 -2.53 8.72 17.62
C ARG A 228 -2.26 7.39 18.33
N GLN A 229 -3.31 6.81 18.92
CA GLN A 229 -3.28 5.44 19.39
C GLN A 229 -3.47 4.45 18.22
N ARG A 230 -2.73 3.33 18.24
CA ARG A 230 -2.88 2.21 17.29
C ARG A 230 -3.66 1.07 17.93
N VAL A 231 -4.99 1.19 17.92
CA VAL A 231 -5.90 0.12 18.39
C VAL A 231 -5.88 -1.10 17.48
N ASP A 232 -5.44 -0.92 16.22
CA ASP A 232 -5.29 -1.95 15.20
C ASP A 232 -4.02 -2.80 15.38
N LYS A 233 -3.17 -2.49 16.37
CA LYS A 233 -1.87 -3.15 16.56
C LYS A 233 -1.77 -3.82 17.92
N SER A 234 -1.47 -5.12 17.87
CA SER A 234 -1.15 -5.94 19.04
C SER A 234 0.26 -5.67 19.57
N PHE A 235 1.20 -5.31 18.68
CA PHE A 235 2.63 -5.15 19.00
C PHE A 235 3.23 -3.86 18.43
N PRO A 236 4.27 -3.28 19.07
CA PRO A 236 5.03 -2.18 18.49
C PRO A 236 5.81 -2.63 17.25
N ASN A 237 6.34 -1.68 16.48
CA ASN A 237 7.24 -2.01 15.37
C ASN A 237 8.50 -2.72 15.89
N SER A 238 9.09 -3.61 15.08
CA SER A 238 10.39 -4.23 15.41
C SER A 238 11.51 -3.18 15.45
N TYR A 239 12.56 -3.48 16.21
CA TYR A 239 13.76 -2.66 16.29
C TYR A 239 14.31 -2.29 14.91
N ASP A 240 14.42 -3.26 14.00
CA ASP A 240 14.91 -3.03 12.64
C ASP A 240 14.02 -2.06 11.85
N THR A 241 12.70 -2.15 12.04
CA THR A 241 11.75 -1.23 11.41
C THR A 241 11.90 0.18 11.97
N ALA A 242 12.00 0.32 13.30
CA ALA A 242 12.20 1.61 13.94
C ALA A 242 13.53 2.26 13.51
N MET A 243 14.62 1.48 13.45
CA MET A 243 15.92 1.94 12.98
C MET A 243 15.89 2.34 11.50
N ALA A 244 15.18 1.60 10.65
CA ALA A 244 14.99 1.97 9.25
C ALA A 244 14.27 3.32 9.12
N VAL A 245 13.24 3.57 9.93
CA VAL A 245 12.53 4.87 9.96
C VAL A 245 13.45 5.98 10.48
N CYS A 246 14.22 5.75 11.54
CA CYS A 246 15.22 6.72 12.03
C CYS A 246 16.26 7.07 10.95
N LYS A 247 16.70 6.08 10.17
CA LYS A 247 17.62 6.30 9.04
C LYS A 247 16.96 7.17 7.96
N SER A 248 15.69 6.93 7.63
CA SER A 248 14.91 7.75 6.70
C SER A 248 14.67 9.17 7.20
N ILE A 249 14.54 9.38 8.50
CA ILE A 249 14.42 10.71 9.10
C ILE A 249 15.76 11.46 9.03
N LYS A 250 16.88 10.77 9.32
CA LYS A 250 18.23 11.36 9.29
C LYS A 250 18.71 11.68 7.87
N HIS A 251 18.34 10.83 6.91
CA HIS A 251 18.72 10.96 5.50
C HIS A 251 17.44 10.96 4.62
N PRO A 252 16.65 12.04 4.68
CA PRO A 252 15.36 12.09 4.01
C PRO A 252 15.52 12.11 2.49
N VAL A 253 14.85 11.18 1.83
CA VAL A 253 14.59 11.26 0.39
C VAL A 253 13.39 12.20 0.22
N THR A 254 13.64 13.47 -0.06
CA THR A 254 12.56 14.45 -0.28
C THR A 254 11.78 14.13 -1.55
N LYS A 255 10.58 14.71 -1.69
CA LYS A 255 9.77 14.60 -2.90
C LYS A 255 10.56 15.10 -4.12
N GLU A 256 11.22 16.25 -3.97
CA GLU A 256 11.99 16.89 -5.05
C GLU A 256 13.16 16.01 -5.47
N TYR A 257 13.90 15.46 -4.50
CA TYR A 257 15.01 14.56 -4.77
C TYR A 257 14.55 13.29 -5.50
N LEU A 258 13.46 12.66 -5.01
CA LEU A 258 12.88 11.47 -5.65
C LEU A 258 12.51 11.76 -7.11
N LEU A 259 11.79 12.86 -7.34
CA LEU A 259 11.33 13.20 -8.68
C LEU A 259 12.49 13.56 -9.63
N GLN A 260 13.51 14.27 -9.15
CA GLN A 260 14.74 14.53 -9.92
C GLN A 260 15.47 13.24 -10.28
N TYR A 261 15.57 12.30 -9.34
CA TYR A 261 16.20 11.00 -9.57
C TYR A 261 15.43 10.18 -10.61
N VAL A 262 14.09 10.17 -10.51
CA VAL A 262 13.23 9.53 -11.51
C VAL A 262 13.46 10.17 -12.87
N ASP A 263 13.38 11.50 -13.00
CA ASP A 263 13.59 12.20 -14.27
C ASP A 263 14.96 11.89 -14.91
N HIS A 264 16.01 11.80 -14.09
CA HIS A 264 17.35 11.43 -14.55
C HIS A 264 17.40 9.99 -15.11
N CYS A 265 16.75 9.04 -14.42
CA CYS A 265 16.66 7.65 -14.88
C CYS A 265 15.94 7.55 -16.24
N ILE A 266 14.89 8.34 -16.43
CA ILE A 266 14.11 8.39 -17.68
C ILE A 266 14.98 8.89 -18.84
N GLN A 267 15.71 9.99 -18.62
CA GLN A 267 16.63 10.55 -19.61
C GLN A 267 17.73 9.54 -19.99
N ALA A 268 18.28 8.83 -19.01
CA ALA A 268 19.30 7.80 -19.25
C ALA A 268 18.76 6.62 -20.06
N GLN A 269 17.51 6.18 -19.83
CA GLN A 269 16.88 5.12 -20.61
C GLN A 269 16.61 5.54 -22.06
N ASN A 270 16.13 6.78 -22.27
CA ASN A 270 15.87 7.31 -23.61
C ASN A 270 17.15 7.44 -24.45
N ARG A 271 18.29 7.79 -23.83
CA ARG A 271 19.60 7.85 -24.51
C ARG A 271 20.16 6.47 -24.91
N LYS A 272 19.69 5.39 -24.28
CA LYS A 272 20.13 4.01 -24.57
C LYS A 272 19.28 3.31 -25.64
N ARG A 273 18.14 3.88 -26.03
CA ARG A 273 17.41 3.41 -27.21
C ARG A 273 18.07 4.03 -28.43
N PRO A 274 18.63 3.25 -29.38
CA PRO A 274 19.11 3.82 -30.63
C PRO A 274 17.92 4.54 -31.30
N PRO A 275 18.13 5.71 -31.93
CA PRO A 275 17.11 6.29 -32.78
C PRO A 275 16.74 5.26 -33.85
N ASP A 276 15.44 5.06 -34.04
CA ASP A 276 14.92 4.22 -35.10
C ASP A 276 15.42 4.80 -36.44
N PRO A 277 16.23 4.08 -37.23
CA PRO A 277 16.76 4.60 -38.50
C PRO A 277 15.66 5.00 -39.49
N ASP A 278 14.43 4.50 -39.30
CA ASP A 278 13.28 4.85 -40.14
C ASP A 278 12.64 6.20 -39.77
N SER A 279 12.97 6.77 -38.61
CA SER A 279 12.40 8.05 -38.16
C SER A 279 12.96 9.27 -38.89
N GLU A 280 14.11 9.15 -39.56
CA GLU A 280 14.69 10.20 -40.41
C GLU A 280 14.27 10.10 -41.89
N LEU A 281 13.64 8.98 -42.30
CA LEU A 281 13.33 8.71 -43.72
C LEU A 281 11.92 9.11 -44.14
N MET A 282 11.07 9.56 -43.22
CA MET A 282 9.67 9.90 -43.52
C MET A 282 9.42 11.42 -43.37
N PRO A 283 9.18 12.16 -44.47
CA PRO A 283 8.72 13.53 -44.37
C PRO A 283 7.34 13.60 -43.67
N PRO A 284 7.05 14.66 -42.90
CA PRO A 284 5.81 14.78 -42.16
C PRO A 284 4.59 14.73 -43.10
N PRO A 285 3.47 14.11 -42.67
CA PRO A 285 2.26 14.05 -43.49
C PRO A 285 1.79 15.47 -43.86
N PRO A 286 1.37 15.72 -45.12
CA PRO A 286 0.86 17.02 -45.50
C PRO A 286 -0.38 17.39 -44.67
N PRO A 287 -0.53 18.66 -44.27
CA PRO A 287 -1.63 19.10 -43.43
C PRO A 287 -2.99 18.83 -44.10
N LYS A 288 -3.91 18.22 -43.35
CA LYS A 288 -5.28 17.96 -43.80
C LYS A 288 -5.96 19.27 -44.20
N ARG A 289 -6.33 19.40 -45.47
CA ARG A 289 -7.16 20.50 -45.98
C ARG A 289 -8.47 20.53 -45.20
N ALA A 290 -8.77 21.65 -44.58
CA ALA A 290 -10.06 21.89 -43.95
C ALA A 290 -11.17 21.81 -45.01
N THR A 291 -12.04 20.81 -44.88
CA THR A 291 -13.28 20.70 -45.66
C THR A 291 -14.18 21.88 -45.27
N ARG A 292 -14.37 22.83 -46.20
CA ARG A 292 -15.39 23.87 -46.07
C ARG A 292 -16.79 23.21 -46.12
N PRO A 293 -17.76 23.65 -45.32
CA PRO A 293 -19.15 23.25 -45.50
C PRO A 293 -19.65 23.79 -46.84
N ILE A 294 -20.32 22.94 -47.61
CA ILE A 294 -21.01 23.30 -48.86
C ILE A 294 -22.36 23.97 -48.47
N PRO A 295 -22.85 24.97 -49.24
CA PRO A 295 -23.93 25.88 -48.84
C PRO A 295 -25.27 25.22 -48.53
#